data_AF-A0AAJ6JF48-F1
#
_entry.id   AF-A0AAJ6JF48-F1
#
_cell.length_a   1.000
_cell.length_b   1.000
_cell.length_c   1.000
_cell.angle_alpha   90.00
_cell.angle_beta   90.00
_cell.angle_gamma   90.00
#
_symmetry.space_group_name_H-M   'P 1'
#
loop_
_entity.id
_entity.type
_entity.pdbx_description
1 polymer ?
#
loop_
_entity_poly.entity_id
_entity_poly.type
_entity_poly.pdbx_seq_one_letter_code
_entity_poly.pdbx_strand_id
1 'polypeptide(L)'
;MDDLSTDDYSAINRAFHEAIYVGCRNSYLATEIKKLRARLSPHLRGNFVARARLPSSHAEHQAVLAAIASYDEKAAELAMREHLLNGGKLFADMLANLNARPAD
;
A
#
# COMPACT_ATOMS: atom_id res chain seq x y z
N MET A 1 23.61 -4.28 4.03
CA MET A 1 22.20 -4.16 4.44
C MET A 1 21.43 -4.65 3.23
N ASP A 2 20.83 -5.84 3.35
CA ASP A 2 20.35 -6.65 2.22
C ASP A 2 19.44 -5.85 1.28
N ASP A 3 19.76 -5.86 -0.02
CA ASP A 3 18.90 -5.38 -1.11
C ASP A 3 17.71 -6.35 -1.20
N LEU A 4 16.69 -6.15 -0.36
CA LEU A 4 15.43 -6.89 -0.45
C LEU A 4 14.91 -6.75 -1.88
N SER A 5 14.69 -7.88 -2.54
CA SER A 5 14.05 -7.85 -3.84
C SER A 5 12.66 -7.22 -3.70
N THR A 6 12.16 -6.60 -4.78
CA THR A 6 10.79 -6.06 -4.81
C THR A 6 9.75 -7.12 -4.41
N ASP A 7 10.03 -8.40 -4.68
CA ASP A 7 9.17 -9.53 -4.34
C ASP A 7 9.19 -9.82 -2.83
N ASP A 8 10.36 -9.81 -2.19
CA ASP A 8 10.49 -10.00 -0.74
C ASP A 8 9.78 -8.89 0.03
N TYR A 9 9.96 -7.64 -0.40
CA TYR A 9 9.26 -6.51 0.21
C TYR A 9 7.74 -6.61 0.00
N SER A 10 7.29 -7.08 -1.17
CA SER A 10 5.86 -7.27 -1.45
C SER A 10 5.22 -8.29 -0.50
N ALA A 11 5.94 -9.38 -0.17
CA ALA A 11 5.50 -10.36 0.80
C ALA A 11 5.40 -9.76 2.22
N ILE A 12 6.43 -9.01 2.63
CA ILE A 12 6.46 -8.32 3.94
C ILE A 12 5.32 -7.28 4.04
N ASN A 13 5.13 -6.49 3.00
CA ASN A 13 4.04 -5.52 2.92
C ASN A 13 2.67 -6.18 3.09
N ARG A 14 2.44 -7.32 2.42
CA ARG A 14 1.21 -8.08 2.57
C ARG A 14 1.02 -8.58 4.01
N ALA A 15 2.07 -9.10 4.63
CA ALA A 15 2.03 -9.58 6.02
C ALA A 15 1.71 -8.45 7.01
N PHE A 16 2.30 -7.26 6.81
CA PHE A 16 2.01 -6.07 7.63
C PHE A 16 0.51 -5.71 7.61
N HIS A 17 -0.09 -5.61 6.42
CA HIS A 17 -1.51 -5.31 6.30
C HIS A 17 -2.41 -6.41 6.87
N GLU A 18 -2.04 -7.68 6.69
CA GLU A 18 -2.79 -8.81 7.25
C GLU A 18 -2.85 -8.73 8.78
N ALA A 19 -1.74 -8.41 9.43
CA ALA A 19 -1.69 -8.25 10.89
C ALA A 19 -2.66 -7.16 11.38
N ILE A 20 -2.72 -6.02 10.68
CA ILE A 20 -3.67 -4.94 11.00
C ILE A 20 -5.12 -5.42 10.84
N TYR A 21 -5.45 -6.12 9.75
CA TYR A 21 -6.80 -6.62 9.51
C TYR A 21 -7.28 -7.60 10.59
N VAL A 22 -6.38 -8.50 11.03
CA VAL A 22 -6.66 -9.40 12.14
C VAL A 22 -6.90 -8.62 13.43
N GLY A 23 -6.09 -7.60 13.70
CA GLY A 23 -6.21 -6.72 14.88
C GLY A 23 -7.54 -5.95 14.93
N CYS A 24 -8.11 -5.57 13.79
CA CYS A 24 -9.40 -4.88 13.72
C CYS A 24 -10.60 -5.77 14.10
N ARG A 25 -10.43 -7.10 14.17
CA ARG A 25 -11.49 -8.07 14.54
C ARG A 25 -12.79 -7.95 13.73
N ASN A 26 -12.70 -7.45 12.50
CA ASN A 26 -13.83 -7.35 11.57
C ASN A 26 -13.53 -8.16 10.30
N SER A 27 -13.87 -9.46 10.35
CA SER A 27 -13.58 -10.42 9.27
C SER A 27 -14.30 -10.09 7.96
N TYR A 28 -15.48 -9.47 8.05
CA TYR A 28 -16.24 -9.03 6.89
C TYR A 28 -15.49 -7.92 6.12
N LEU A 29 -15.13 -6.82 6.81
CA LEU A 29 -14.37 -5.73 6.17
C LEU A 29 -12.99 -6.18 5.70
N ALA A 30 -12.29 -7.01 6.48
CA ALA A 30 -11.02 -7.59 6.08
C ALA A 30 -11.14 -8.37 4.76
N THR A 31 -12.22 -9.14 4.59
CA THR A 31 -12.48 -9.90 3.37
C THR A 31 -12.73 -8.99 2.17
N GLU A 32 -13.56 -7.96 2.32
CA GLU A 32 -13.85 -7.02 1.23
C GLU A 32 -12.61 -6.22 0.80
N ILE A 33 -11.77 -5.79 1.76
CA ILE A 33 -10.51 -5.11 1.45
C ILE A 33 -9.56 -6.03 0.65
N LYS A 34 -9.44 -7.31 1.04
CA LYS A 34 -8.60 -8.28 0.31
C LYS A 34 -9.10 -8.51 -1.11
N LYS A 35 -10.42 -8.63 -1.31
CA LYS A 35 -11.02 -8.77 -2.65
C LYS A 35 -10.70 -7.56 -3.53
N LEU A 36 -10.83 -6.34 -2.99
CA LEU A 36 -10.51 -5.12 -3.72
C LEU A 36 -9.02 -5.09 -4.12
N ARG A 37 -8.11 -5.36 -3.17
CA ARG A 37 -6.66 -5.39 -3.44
C ARG A 37 -6.27 -6.43 -4.50
N ALA A 38 -6.89 -7.62 -4.48
CA ALA A 38 -6.63 -8.65 -5.48
C ALA A 38 -7.01 -8.19 -6.90
N ARG A 39 -8.13 -7.49 -7.04
CA ARG A 39 -8.58 -6.92 -8.33
C ARG A 39 -7.65 -5.81 -8.83
N LEU A 40 -7.08 -5.02 -7.92
CA LEU A 40 -6.18 -3.91 -8.26
C LEU A 40 -4.73 -4.36 -8.51
N SER A 41 -4.31 -5.50 -7.95
CA SER A 41 -2.92 -5.97 -8.02
C SER A 41 -2.32 -6.02 -9.44
N PRO A 42 -3.02 -6.48 -10.50
CA PRO A 42 -2.44 -6.53 -11.85
C PRO A 42 -2.04 -5.15 -12.39
N HIS A 43 -2.77 -4.10 -12.02
CA HIS A 43 -2.52 -2.74 -12.50
C HIS A 43 -1.39 -2.05 -11.73
N LEU A 44 -1.03 -2.53 -10.55
CA LEU A 44 -0.04 -1.90 -9.67
C LEU A 44 1.36 -2.52 -9.75
N ARG A 45 1.55 -3.61 -10.51
CA ARG A 45 2.82 -4.34 -10.65
C ARG A 45 3.77 -3.73 -11.71
N GLY A 46 4.03 -2.44 -11.62
CA GLY A 46 5.08 -1.80 -12.43
C GLY A 46 6.45 -1.92 -11.75
N ASN A 47 7.35 -2.78 -12.25
CA ASN A 47 8.62 -3.12 -11.57
C ASN A 47 9.55 -1.90 -11.31
N PHE A 48 9.63 -0.94 -12.22
CA PHE A 48 10.49 0.25 -12.06
C PHE A 48 9.94 1.23 -11.01
N VAL A 49 8.63 1.48 -11.07
CA VAL A 49 7.91 2.33 -10.10
C VAL A 49 7.91 1.70 -8.71
N ALA A 50 7.79 0.38 -8.63
CA ALA A 50 7.80 -0.35 -7.36
C ALA A 50 9.12 -0.18 -6.60
N ARG A 51 10.28 -0.23 -7.28
CA ARG A 51 11.59 -0.12 -6.62
C ARG A 51 11.84 1.29 -6.06
N ALA A 52 11.45 2.34 -6.78
CA ALA A 52 11.53 3.73 -6.29
C ALA A 52 10.58 4.02 -5.12
N ARG A 53 9.48 3.25 -4.97
CA ARG A 53 8.49 3.42 -3.89
C ARG A 53 8.87 2.70 -2.60
N LEU A 54 9.85 1.79 -2.61
CA LEU A 54 10.20 1.02 -1.41
C LEU A 54 10.51 1.92 -0.20
N PRO A 55 11.34 2.98 -0.32
CA PRO A 55 11.66 3.84 0.81
C PRO A 55 10.44 4.63 1.34
N SER A 56 9.61 5.18 0.45
CA SER A 56 8.41 5.93 0.86
C SER A 56 7.36 5.03 1.48
N SER A 57 7.11 3.86 0.89
CA SER A 57 6.21 2.85 1.46
C SER A 57 6.67 2.41 2.85
N HIS A 58 7.98 2.27 3.07
CA HIS A 58 8.51 1.86 4.36
C HIS A 58 8.28 2.96 5.42
N ALA A 59 8.56 4.22 5.09
CA ALA A 59 8.31 5.36 5.98
C ALA A 59 6.81 5.50 6.33
N GLU A 60 5.93 5.33 5.35
CA GLU A 60 4.48 5.31 5.56
C GLU A 60 4.06 4.20 6.54
N HIS A 61 4.60 2.98 6.40
CA HIS A 61 4.29 1.89 7.32
C HIS A 61 4.82 2.15 8.74
N GLN A 62 5.99 2.77 8.88
CA GLN A 62 6.51 3.16 10.19
C GLN A 62 5.58 4.17 10.89
N ALA A 63 5.04 5.14 10.15
CA ALA A 63 4.08 6.10 10.69
C ALA A 63 2.78 5.42 11.17
N VAL A 64 2.24 4.51 10.36
CA VAL A 64 1.06 3.71 10.75
C VAL A 64 1.35 2.88 12.00
N LEU A 65 2.49 2.17 12.03
CA LEU A 65 2.86 1.32 13.15
C LEU A 65 3.02 2.13 14.44
N ALA A 66 3.69 3.29 14.37
CA ALA A 66 3.88 4.17 15.52
C ALA A 66 2.53 4.65 16.10
N ALA A 67 1.60 5.06 15.23
CA ALA A 67 0.27 5.52 15.65
C ALA A 67 -0.58 4.40 16.28
N ILE A 68 -0.52 3.19 15.72
CA ILE A 68 -1.19 2.02 16.32
C ILE A 68 -0.56 1.68 17.68
N ALA A 69 0.77 1.68 17.78
CA ALA A 69 1.50 1.36 19.00
C ALA A 69 1.28 2.40 20.12
N SER A 70 1.00 3.65 19.77
CA SER A 70 0.64 4.70 20.72
C SER A 70 -0.84 4.69 21.13
N TYR A 71 -1.63 3.75 20.62
CA TYR A 71 -3.09 3.67 20.84
C TYR A 71 -3.85 4.95 20.44
N ASP A 72 -3.33 5.72 19.48
CA ASP A 72 -4.00 6.92 18.96
C ASP A 72 -4.80 6.55 17.71
N GLU A 73 -6.10 6.34 17.89
CA GLU A 73 -7.03 5.97 16.83
C GLU A 73 -7.02 6.98 15.67
N LYS A 74 -7.03 8.28 15.98
CA LYS A 74 -7.12 9.34 14.96
C LYS A 74 -5.83 9.43 14.16
N ALA A 75 -4.69 9.32 14.83
CA ALA A 75 -3.40 9.29 14.16
C ALA A 75 -3.27 8.04 13.27
N ALA A 76 -3.74 6.88 13.73
CA ALA A 76 -3.69 5.64 12.95
C ALA A 76 -4.59 5.70 11.71
N GLU A 77 -5.79 6.26 11.84
CA GLU A 77 -6.70 6.51 10.72
C GLU A 77 -6.04 7.44 9.69
N LEU A 78 -5.54 8.60 10.14
CA LEU A 78 -4.92 9.59 9.27
C LEU A 78 -3.73 9.00 8.52
N ALA A 79 -2.81 8.34 9.23
CA ALA A 79 -1.62 7.72 8.64
C ALA A 79 -2.00 6.65 7.60
N MET A 80 -3.02 5.83 7.87
CA MET A 80 -3.48 4.82 6.91
C MET A 80 -4.12 5.47 5.67
N ARG A 81 -4.89 6.55 5.84
CA ARG A 81 -5.49 7.30 4.72
C ARG A 81 -4.40 7.94 3.85
N GLU A 82 -3.40 8.57 4.45
CA GLU A 82 -2.26 9.16 3.73
C GLU A 82 -1.47 8.09 2.98
N HIS A 83 -1.17 6.95 3.62
CA HIS A 83 -0.52 5.81 2.98
C HIS A 83 -1.29 5.32 1.73
N LEU A 84 -2.61 5.18 1.83
CA LEU A 84 -3.45 4.78 0.69
C LEU A 84 -3.48 5.84 -0.41
N LEU A 85 -3.54 7.14 -0.06
CA LEU A 85 -3.54 8.24 -1.02
C LEU A 85 -2.19 8.36 -1.73
N ASN A 86 -1.07 8.22 -1.02
CA ASN A 86 0.25 8.25 -1.61
C ASN A 86 0.50 7.04 -2.52
N GLY A 87 0.02 5.85 -2.12
CA GLY A 87 0.00 4.68 -2.98
C GLY A 87 -0.94 4.83 -4.19
N GLY A 88 -2.09 5.49 -4.01
CA GLY A 88 -3.11 5.71 -5.03
C GLY A 88 -2.80 6.85 -6.00
N LYS A 89 -2.03 7.87 -5.61
CA LYS A 89 -1.59 8.96 -6.48
C LYS A 89 -0.72 8.44 -7.61
N LEU A 90 0.15 7.46 -7.33
CA LEU A 90 0.90 6.75 -8.36
C LEU A 90 0.01 5.95 -9.32
N PHE A 91 -1.12 5.41 -8.84
CA PHE A 91 -2.12 4.76 -9.70
C PHE A 91 -2.85 5.76 -10.59
N ALA A 92 -3.25 6.91 -10.04
CA ALA A 92 -3.83 8.01 -10.81
C ALA A 92 -2.85 8.55 -11.86
N ASP A 93 -1.58 8.72 -11.49
CA ASP A 93 -0.50 9.16 -12.39
C ASP A 93 -0.23 8.11 -13.49
N MET A 94 -0.29 6.81 -13.16
CA MET A 94 -0.18 5.73 -14.15
C MET A 94 -1.37 5.71 -15.12
N LEU A 95 -2.61 5.85 -14.63
CA LEU A 95 -3.81 5.94 -15.48
C LEU A 95 -3.78 7.19 -16.38
N ALA A 96 -3.33 8.33 -15.86
CA ALA A 96 -3.14 9.55 -16.62
C ALA A 96 -2.11 9.36 -17.75
N ASN A 97 -1.03 8.63 -17.50
CA ASN A 97 0.00 8.30 -18.50
C ASN A 97 -0.44 7.22 -19.51
N LEU A 98 -1.36 6.31 -19.14
CA LEU A 98 -1.96 5.33 -20.07
C LEU A 98 -2.92 5.98 -21.07
N ASN A 99 -3.59 7.07 -20.68
CA ASN A 99 -4.46 7.86 -21.55
C ASN A 99 -3.67 8.84 -22.45
N ALA A 100 -2.37 9.01 -22.23
CA ALA A 100 -1.50 9.92 -23.00
C ALA A 100 -0.82 9.25 -24.21
N ARG A 101 -1.32 8.09 -24.69
CA ARG A 101 -0.81 7.50 -25.93
C ARG A 101 -1.16 8.44 -27.10
N PRO A 102 -0.20 8.96 -27.89
CA PRO A 102 -0.52 9.76 -29.06
C PRO A 102 -1.41 8.94 -29.99
N ALA A 103 -2.46 9.58 -30.50
CA ALA A 103 -3.23 9.05 -31.61
C ALA A 103 -2.28 8.94 -32.81
N ASP A 104 -2.01 7.70 -33.24
CA ASP A 104 -1.66 7.44 -34.64
C ASP A 104 -2.95 7.47 -35.47
#